data_AF-A0A960Q4A0-F1
#
_entry.id   AF-A0A960Q4A0-F1
#
_cell.length_a   1.000
_cell.length_b   1.000
_cell.length_c   1.000
_cell.angle_alpha   90.00
_cell.angle_beta   90.00
_cell.angle_gamma   90.00
#
_symmetry.space_group_name_H-M   'P 1'
#
loop_
_entity.id
_entity.type
_entity.pdbx_description
1 polymer ?
#
loop_
_entity_poly.entity_id
_entity_poly.type
_entity_poly.pdbx_seq_one_letter_code
_entity_poly.pdbx_strand_id
1 'polypeptide(L)'
;HVEKLNHRIATGRLPIPARNVQALPSDDASSFHTLMSTYSRDADLILLGFQQDVLKNKGTQLFTELDLGKDILFVNANQAITIS
;
A
#
# COMPACT_ATOMS: atom_id res chain seq x y z
N HIS A 1 6.79 -9.02 7.00
CA HIS A 1 6.53 -7.85 6.13
C HIS A 1 6.95 -6.53 6.78
N VAL A 2 6.56 -6.25 8.02
CA VAL A 2 6.90 -5.00 8.74
C VAL A 2 8.41 -4.80 8.94
N GLU A 3 9.19 -5.86 9.23
CA GLU A 3 10.64 -5.75 9.42
C GLU A 3 11.39 -5.23 8.19
N LYS A 4 10.99 -5.66 6.99
CA LYS A 4 11.58 -5.18 5.72
C LYS A 4 11.31 -3.70 5.51
N LEU A 5 10.12 -3.21 5.88
CA LEU A 5 9.77 -1.79 5.81
C LEU A 5 10.63 -0.98 6.78
N ASN A 6 10.74 -1.42 8.03
CA ASN A 6 11.56 -0.77 9.05
C ASN A 6 13.03 -0.72 8.64
N HIS A 7 13.56 -1.79 8.04
CA HIS A 7 14.92 -1.81 7.51
C HIS A 7 15.12 -0.80 6.37
N ARG A 8 14.17 -0.68 5.44
CA ARG A 8 14.24 0.33 4.36
C ARG A 8 14.19 1.76 4.89
N ILE A 9 13.41 2.00 5.94
CA ILE A 9 13.36 3.30 6.63
C ILE A 9 14.70 3.59 7.32
N ALA A 10 15.21 2.63 8.11
CA ALA A 10 16.47 2.78 8.85
C ALA A 10 17.69 2.97 7.94
N THR A 11 17.67 2.36 6.75
CA THR A 11 18.74 2.51 5.74
C THR A 11 18.58 3.77 4.86
N GLY A 12 17.53 4.58 5.06
CA GLY A 12 17.26 5.78 4.26
C GLY A 12 16.72 5.52 2.86
N ARG A 13 16.46 4.26 2.48
CA ARG A 13 15.86 3.87 1.18
C ARG A 13 14.38 4.23 1.05
N LEU A 14 13.73 4.56 2.16
CA LEU A 14 12.41 5.17 2.21
C LEU A 14 12.52 6.37 3.15
N PRO A 15 12.68 7.60 2.62
CA PRO A 15 12.97 8.79 3.43
C PRO A 15 11.71 9.30 4.13
N ILE A 16 11.20 8.51 5.09
CA ILE A 16 10.07 8.86 5.94
C ILE A 16 10.42 8.56 7.41
N PRO A 17 10.09 9.44 8.36
CA PRO A 17 10.31 9.12 9.77
C PRO A 17 9.45 7.92 10.19
N ALA A 18 10.03 6.96 10.93
CA ALA A 18 9.27 5.79 11.41
C ALA A 18 8.05 6.17 12.25
N ARG A 19 8.09 7.29 12.99
CA ARG A 19 6.95 7.83 13.75
C ARG A 19 5.76 8.24 12.88
N ASN A 20 5.97 8.48 11.58
CA ASN A 20 4.92 8.80 10.61
C ASN A 20 4.40 7.53 9.90
N VAL A 21 4.83 6.33 10.33
CA VAL A 21 4.42 5.06 9.77
C VAL A 21 3.62 4.29 10.81
N GLN A 22 2.43 3.86 10.42
CA GLN A 22 1.57 3.04 11.25
C GLN A 22 1.27 1.72 10.53
N ALA A 23 1.57 0.59 11.19
CA ALA A 23 1.14 -0.71 10.72
C ALA A 23 -0.25 -1.02 11.32
N LEU A 24 -1.22 -1.29 10.45
CA LEU A 24 -2.58 -1.66 10.86
C LEU A 24 -2.76 -3.17 10.63
N PRO A 25 -3.21 -3.95 11.63
CA PRO A 25 -3.55 -5.34 11.43
C PRO A 25 -4.81 -5.45 10.55
N SER A 26 -4.80 -6.38 9.59
CA SER A 26 -5.97 -6.69 8.77
C SER A 26 -6.11 -8.22 8.70
N ASP A 27 -7.14 -8.77 9.32
CA ASP A 27 -7.36 -10.21 9.39
C ASP A 27 -8.11 -10.74 8.16
N ASP A 28 -8.76 -9.85 7.40
CA ASP A 28 -9.46 -10.18 6.15
C ASP A 28 -9.64 -8.96 5.22
N ALA A 29 -10.20 -9.20 4.01
CA ALA A 29 -10.45 -8.14 3.04
C ALA A 29 -11.50 -7.09 3.51
N SER A 30 -12.48 -7.47 4.33
CA SER A 30 -13.47 -6.53 4.87
C SER A 30 -12.84 -5.54 5.85
N SER A 31 -11.86 -6.02 6.63
CA SER A 31 -11.06 -5.21 7.53
C SER A 31 -10.23 -4.20 6.74
N PHE A 32 -9.73 -4.56 5.55
CA PHE A 32 -8.97 -3.65 4.69
C PHE A 32 -9.81 -2.45 4.20
N HIS A 33 -11.01 -2.67 3.66
CA HIS A 33 -11.88 -1.58 3.22
C HIS A 33 -12.27 -0.64 4.37
N THR A 34 -12.57 -1.22 5.53
CA THR A 34 -12.92 -0.47 6.74
C THR A 34 -11.76 0.39 7.23
N LEU A 35 -10.55 -0.18 7.28
CA LEU A 35 -9.34 0.55 7.66
C LEU A 35 -9.04 1.67 6.65
N MET A 36 -9.12 1.37 5.35
CA MET A 36 -8.87 2.37 4.31
C MET A 36 -9.82 3.56 4.40
N SER A 37 -11.13 3.30 4.57
CA SER A 37 -12.14 4.36 4.75
C SER A 37 -11.94 5.15 6.05
N THR A 38 -11.47 4.50 7.12
CA THR A 38 -11.27 5.16 8.42
C THR A 38 -10.03 6.04 8.43
N TYR A 39 -8.91 5.56 7.89
CA TYR A 39 -7.61 6.24 7.98
C TYR A 39 -7.31 7.17 6.80
N SER A 40 -7.97 6.97 5.66
CA SER A 40 -7.71 7.75 4.43
C SER A 40 -8.86 8.69 4.03
N ARG A 41 -9.88 8.84 4.89
CA ARG A 41 -11.06 9.69 4.63
C ARG A 41 -10.70 11.12 4.26
N ASP A 42 -9.71 11.67 4.94
CA ASP A 42 -9.30 13.06 4.79
C ASP A 42 -8.00 13.20 3.98
N ALA A 43 -7.55 12.11 3.35
CA ALA A 43 -6.38 12.16 2.48
C ALA A 43 -6.71 12.94 1.18
N ASP A 44 -5.74 13.73 0.72
CA ASP A 44 -5.77 14.37 -0.61
C ASP A 44 -5.32 13.39 -1.70
N LEU A 45 -4.41 12.46 -1.36
CA LEU A 45 -3.88 11.44 -2.27
C LEU A 45 -3.61 10.14 -1.51
N ILE A 46 -4.01 9.01 -2.09
CA ILE A 46 -3.72 7.67 -1.57
C ILE A 46 -2.73 6.98 -2.49
N LEU A 47 -1.58 6.57 -1.96
CA LEU A 47 -0.68 5.66 -2.68
C LEU A 47 -1.01 4.22 -2.29
N LEU A 48 -1.47 3.43 -3.25
CA LEU A 48 -1.82 2.04 -3.00
C LEU A 48 -0.86 1.09 -3.72
N GLY A 49 -0.11 0.32 -2.93
CA GLY A 49 0.73 -0.76 -3.42
C GLY A 49 -0.12 -1.96 -3.87
N PHE A 50 0.14 -2.50 -5.06
CA PHE A 50 -0.48 -3.76 -5.49
C PHE A 50 0.56 -4.76 -5.99
N GLN A 51 0.24 -6.06 -5.87
CA GLN A 51 1.07 -7.15 -6.39
C GLN A 51 0.60 -7.57 -7.78
N GLN A 52 1.54 -7.97 -8.63
CA GLN A 52 1.23 -8.36 -10.01
C GLN A 52 0.31 -9.59 -10.07
N ASP A 53 0.41 -10.52 -9.13
CA ASP A 53 -0.45 -11.70 -9.10
C ASP A 53 -1.90 -11.35 -8.71
N VAL A 54 -2.09 -10.34 -7.86
CA VAL A 54 -3.44 -9.82 -7.56
C VAL A 54 -4.05 -9.18 -8.81
N LEU A 55 -3.25 -8.43 -9.58
CA LEU A 55 -3.70 -7.88 -10.86
C LEU A 55 -4.07 -8.98 -11.88
N LYS A 56 -3.28 -10.05 -11.98
CA LYS A 56 -3.60 -11.18 -12.88
C LYS A 56 -4.94 -11.84 -12.52
N ASN A 57 -5.23 -11.94 -11.22
CA ASN A 57 -6.44 -12.60 -10.73
C ASN A 57 -7.68 -11.71 -10.82
N LYS A 58 -7.57 -10.43 -10.43
CA LYS A 58 -8.71 -9.49 -10.35
C LYS A 58 -8.90 -8.66 -11.61
N GLY A 59 -7.89 -8.56 -12.47
CA GLY A 59 -7.92 -7.69 -13.64
C GLY A 59 -8.20 -6.24 -13.27
N THR A 60 -9.08 -5.59 -14.04
CA THR A 60 -9.45 -4.18 -13.84
C THR A 60 -10.22 -3.94 -12.55
N GLN A 61 -10.84 -4.96 -11.96
CA GLN A 61 -11.60 -4.83 -10.72
C GLN A 61 -10.73 -4.32 -9.55
N LEU A 62 -9.43 -4.64 -9.57
CA LEU A 62 -8.45 -4.14 -8.59
C LEU A 62 -8.45 -2.61 -8.49
N PHE A 63 -8.71 -1.92 -9.60
CA PHE A 63 -8.64 -0.45 -9.67
C PHE A 63 -9.99 0.23 -9.46
N THR A 64 -11.09 -0.53 -9.49
CA THR A 64 -12.46 0.00 -9.41
C THR A 64 -13.21 -0.43 -8.15
N GLU A 65 -12.73 -1.45 -7.42
CA GLU A 65 -13.38 -1.96 -6.20
C GLU A 65 -13.25 -1.00 -5.00
N LEU A 66 -12.36 0.00 -5.09
CA LEU A 66 -12.13 1.02 -4.07
C LEU A 66 -12.80 2.33 -4.47
N ASP A 67 -14.09 2.46 -4.20
CA ASP A 67 -14.79 3.74 -4.28
C ASP A 67 -14.61 4.53 -2.97
N LEU A 68 -13.55 5.33 -2.92
CA LEU A 68 -13.25 6.18 -1.77
C LEU A 68 -13.53 7.66 -2.05
N GLY A 69 -13.92 8.02 -3.29
CA GLY A 69 -14.07 9.41 -3.71
C GLY A 69 -12.79 10.24 -3.61
N LYS A 70 -11.61 9.60 -3.68
CA LYS A 70 -10.28 10.21 -3.55
C LYS A 70 -9.39 9.88 -4.75
N ASP A 71 -8.37 10.70 -4.96
CA ASP A 71 -7.31 10.39 -5.91
C ASP A 71 -6.46 9.24 -5.37
N ILE A 72 -6.36 8.16 -6.16
CA ILE A 72 -5.59 6.96 -5.83
C ILE A 72 -4.52 6.75 -6.89
N LEU A 73 -3.26 6.79 -6.46
CA LEU A 73 -2.12 6.39 -7.27
C LEU A 73 -1.75 4.94 -6.96
N PHE A 74 -2.03 4.05 -7.90
CA PHE A 74 -1.63 2.65 -7.80
C PHE A 74 -0.16 2.50 -8.16
N VAL A 75 0.63 1.93 -7.25
CA VAL A 75 2.07 1.76 -7.41
C VAL A 75 2.41 0.28 -7.34
N ASN A 76 3.22 -0.17 -8.29
CA ASN A 76 3.85 -1.48 -8.25
C ASN A 76 5.36 -1.29 -8.25
N ALA A 77 6.01 -1.70 -7.16
CA ALA A 77 7.46 -1.79 -7.11
C ALA A 77 7.87 -3.18 -7.60
N ASN A 78 8.05 -3.33 -8.91
CA ASN A 78 8.63 -4.53 -9.52
C ASN A 78 9.98 -4.80 -8.85
N GLN A 79 10.06 -5.78 -7.93
CA GLN A 79 11.36 -6.22 -7.42
C GLN A 79 11.97 -7.21 -8.41
N ALA A 80 12.78 -6.70 -9.33
CA ALA A 80 14.02 -7.36 -9.72
C ALA A 80 15.17 -6.40 -9.39
N ILE A 81 15.65 -6.45 -8.14
CA ILE A 81 16.94 -5.85 -7.82
C ILE A 81 17.99 -6.89 -8.19
N THR A 82 18.46 -6.87 -9.43
CA THR A 82 19.75 -7.49 -9.76
C THR A 82 20.83 -6.55 -9.25
N ILE A 83 21.48 -6.93 -8.14
CA ILE A 83 22.75 -6.33 -7.76
C ILE A 83 23.78 -7.05 -8.63
N SER A 84 24.18 -6.42 -9.72
CA SER A 84 25.39 -6.77 -10.47
C SER A 84 26.62 -6.22 -9.75
#